data_AF-A0AAU3PRY3-F1
#
_entry.id   AF-A0AAU3PRY3-F1
#
_cell.length_a   1.000
_cell.length_b   1.000
_cell.length_c   1.000
_cell.angle_alpha   90.00
_cell.angle_beta   90.00
_cell.angle_gamma   90.00
#
_symmetry.space_group_name_H-M   'P 1'
#
loop_
_entity.id
_entity.type
_entity.pdbx_description
1 polymer ?
#
loop_
_entity_poly.entity_id
_entity_poly.type
_entity_poly.pdbx_seq_one_letter_code
_entity_poly.pdbx_strand_id
1 'polypeptide(L)'
;MGSLWSILLGCGLLVAVAGVVGSWLDRTQGSREHDSPAAPFSIEQAHTVMQSHCGCRADDCSRKAAAFRALVEAGRIVPDARADRYSL
;
A
#
# COMPACT_ATOMS: atom_id res chain seq x y z
N MET A 1 18.85 46.41 4.62
CA MET A 1 18.45 45.35 5.58
C MET A 1 17.16 44.58 5.20
N GLY A 2 16.66 44.60 3.95
CA GLY A 2 15.38 43.93 3.59
C GLY A 2 15.47 42.60 2.83
N SER A 3 16.64 42.24 2.25
CA SER A 3 16.72 41.13 1.28
C SER A 3 16.81 39.74 1.93
N LEU A 4 17.46 39.63 3.10
CA LEU A 4 17.68 38.34 3.76
C LEU A 4 16.41 37.79 4.42
N TRP A 5 15.55 38.68 4.95
CA TRP A 5 14.27 38.32 5.56
C TRP A 5 13.24 37.84 4.52
N SER A 6 13.21 38.44 3.34
CA SER A 6 12.31 38.03 2.26
C SER A 6 12.64 36.63 1.72
N ILE A 7 13.93 36.28 1.63
CA ILE A 7 14.36 34.95 1.18
C ILE A 7 13.97 33.88 2.21
N LEU A 8 14.18 34.15 3.50
CA LEU A 8 13.84 33.19 4.57
C LEU A 8 12.33 32.96 4.70
N LEU A 9 11.52 34.02 4.62
CA LEU A 9 10.06 33.90 4.58
C LEU A 9 9.57 33.16 3.33
N GLY A 10 10.18 33.44 2.17
CA GLY A 10 9.89 32.74 0.93
C GLY A 10 10.21 31.24 0.98
N CYS A 11 11.40 30.88 1.47
CA CYS A 11 11.82 29.49 1.65
C CYS A 11 10.93 28.75 2.66
N GLY A 12 10.60 29.38 3.79
CA GLY A 12 9.71 28.79 4.79
C GLY A 12 8.31 28.49 4.23
N LEU A 13 7.74 29.42 3.46
CA LEU A 13 6.45 29.24 2.79
C LEU A 13 6.49 28.12 1.75
N LEU A 14 7.54 28.05 0.92
CA LEU A 14 7.70 27.00 -0.09
C LEU A 14 7.77 25.60 0.53
N VAL A 15 8.53 25.43 1.62
CA VAL A 15 8.64 24.14 2.31
C VAL A 15 7.30 23.74 2.95
N ALA A 16 6.58 24.70 3.55
CA ALA A 16 5.27 24.45 4.14
C ALA A 16 4.24 24.03 3.07
N VAL A 17 4.20 24.72 1.93
CA VAL A 17 3.30 24.39 0.82
C VAL A 17 3.64 23.02 0.23
N ALA A 18 4.93 22.71 0.02
CA ALA A 18 5.36 21.41 -0.48
C ALA A 18 5.00 20.26 0.48
N GLY A 19 5.18 20.45 1.78
CA GLY A 19 4.80 19.46 2.80
C GLY A 19 3.29 19.19 2.84
N VAL A 20 2.47 20.24 2.73
CA VAL A 20 1.01 20.09 2.62
C VAL A 20 0.66 19.31 1.35
N VAL A 21 1.15 19.72 0.18
CA VAL A 21 0.88 19.02 -1.11
C VAL A 21 1.32 17.55 -1.06
N GLY A 22 2.49 17.25 -0.48
CA GLY A 22 2.98 15.88 -0.30
C GLY A 22 2.04 15.02 0.57
N SER A 23 1.50 15.58 1.66
CA SER A 23 0.57 14.88 2.54
C SER A 23 -0.76 14.51 1.87
N TRP A 24 -1.22 15.29 0.88
CA TRP A 24 -2.43 14.96 0.12
C TRP A 24 -2.21 13.82 -0.87
N LEU A 25 -1.04 13.73 -1.53
CA LEU A 25 -0.73 12.63 -2.45
C LEU A 25 -0.61 11.28 -1.71
N ASP A 26 0.08 11.26 -0.58
CA ASP A 26 0.32 10.06 0.24
C ASP A 26 -0.99 9.35 0.64
N ARG A 27 -1.99 10.13 1.10
CA ARG A 27 -3.28 9.59 1.55
C ARG A 27 -4.06 8.86 0.45
N THR A 28 -3.88 9.25 -0.81
CA THR A 28 -4.54 8.59 -1.96
C THR A 28 -3.78 7.38 -2.49
N GLN A 29 -2.51 7.25 -2.14
CA GLN A 29 -1.66 6.12 -2.53
C GLN A 29 -1.97 4.91 -1.63
N GLY A 30 -2.09 5.14 -0.32
CA GLY A 30 -2.45 4.09 0.63
C GLY A 30 -3.80 3.41 0.35
N SER A 31 -4.80 4.11 -0.19
CA SER A 31 -6.07 3.48 -0.56
C SER A 31 -5.98 2.61 -1.81
N ARG A 32 -5.19 3.00 -2.82
CA ARG A 32 -4.97 2.23 -4.06
C ARG A 32 -4.11 0.98 -3.85
N GLU A 33 -3.25 0.99 -2.83
CA GLU A 33 -2.45 -0.17 -2.46
C GLU A 33 -3.29 -1.34 -1.93
N HIS A 34 -4.57 -1.11 -1.59
CA HIS A 34 -5.49 -2.17 -1.16
C HIS A 34 -6.46 -2.64 -2.26
N ASP A 35 -6.42 -2.03 -3.44
CA ASP A 35 -7.24 -2.45 -4.58
C ASP A 35 -6.85 -3.85 -5.06
N SER A 36 -7.84 -4.57 -5.60
CA SER A 36 -7.61 -5.87 -6.23
C SER A 36 -6.69 -5.70 -7.43
N PRO A 37 -5.70 -6.59 -7.63
CA PRO A 37 -4.89 -6.54 -8.84
C PRO A 37 -5.76 -6.83 -10.07
N ALA A 38 -5.37 -6.25 -11.21
CA ALA A 38 -6.06 -6.47 -12.48
C ALA A 38 -5.89 -7.91 -13.03
N ALA A 39 -4.86 -8.62 -12.57
CA ALA A 39 -4.57 -10.01 -12.93
C ALA A 39 -4.09 -10.78 -11.69
N PRO A 40 -4.20 -12.12 -11.67
CA PRO A 40 -3.60 -12.96 -10.64
C PRO A 40 -2.09 -12.70 -10.52
N PHE A 41 -1.56 -12.75 -9.30
CA PHE A 41 -0.13 -12.59 -9.06
C PHE A 41 0.65 -13.84 -9.49
N SER A 42 1.89 -13.64 -9.94
CA SER A 42 2.85 -14.74 -9.92
C SER A 42 3.14 -15.18 -8.48
N ILE A 43 3.69 -16.38 -8.30
CA ILE A 43 4.05 -16.89 -6.96
C ILE A 43 4.99 -15.92 -6.23
N GLU A 44 6.00 -15.40 -6.93
CA GLU A 44 6.97 -14.46 -6.37
C GLU A 44 6.33 -13.13 -5.97
N GLN A 45 5.48 -12.58 -6.85
CA GLN A 45 4.72 -11.35 -6.54
C GLN A 45 3.79 -11.57 -5.34
N ALA A 46 3.14 -12.72 -5.26
CA ALA A 46 2.24 -13.04 -4.17
C ALA A 46 2.98 -13.12 -2.82
N HIS A 47 4.18 -13.71 -2.80
CA HIS A 47 5.02 -13.68 -1.60
C HIS A 47 5.41 -12.26 -1.18
N THR A 48 5.85 -11.42 -2.13
CA THR A 48 6.18 -10.02 -1.87
C THR A 48 4.99 -9.25 -1.29
N VAL A 49 3.79 -9.41 -1.87
CA VAL A 49 2.56 -8.76 -1.40
C VAL A 49 2.19 -9.26 0.01
N MET A 50 2.31 -10.56 0.29
CA MET A 50 2.04 -11.10 1.62
C MET A 50 2.99 -10.52 2.69
N GLN A 51 4.24 -10.25 2.32
CA GLN A 51 5.23 -9.62 3.19
C GLN A 51 4.95 -8.13 3.40
N SER A 52 4.69 -7.37 2.33
CA SER A 52 4.43 -5.93 2.44
C SER A 52 3.10 -5.63 3.16
N HIS A 53 2.11 -6.51 3.04
CA HIS A 53 0.81 -6.40 3.70
C HIS A 53 0.69 -7.32 4.93
N CYS A 54 1.79 -7.60 5.64
CA CYS A 54 1.77 -8.49 6.80
C CYS A 54 0.80 -8.00 7.90
N GLY A 55 0.68 -6.68 8.09
CA GLY A 55 -0.25 -6.04 9.04
C GLY A 55 -1.70 -5.94 8.56
N CYS A 56 -1.97 -6.12 7.27
CA CYS A 56 -3.34 -6.12 6.76
C CYS A 56 -4.05 -7.43 7.09
N ARG A 57 -5.37 -7.38 7.22
CA ARG A 57 -6.19 -8.59 7.22
C ARG A 57 -6.65 -8.93 5.80
N ALA A 58 -6.88 -10.21 5.51
CA ALA A 58 -7.30 -10.63 4.17
C ALA A 58 -8.76 -10.27 3.85
N ASP A 59 -9.62 -10.07 4.87
CA ASP A 59 -10.98 -9.54 4.71
C ASP A 59 -10.99 -8.06 4.31
N ASP A 60 -9.99 -7.28 4.73
CA ASP A 60 -9.97 -5.82 4.58
C ASP A 60 -8.99 -5.34 3.50
N CYS A 61 -8.20 -6.25 2.89
CA CYS A 61 -7.21 -5.94 1.87
C CYS A 61 -7.34 -6.88 0.68
N SER A 62 -7.98 -6.40 -0.38
CA SER A 62 -8.21 -7.12 -1.63
C SER A 62 -6.90 -7.61 -2.26
N ARG A 63 -5.83 -6.81 -2.17
CA ARG A 63 -4.51 -7.19 -2.68
C ARG A 63 -3.91 -8.38 -1.94
N LYS A 64 -4.01 -8.39 -0.60
CA LYS A 64 -3.57 -9.52 0.23
C LYS A 64 -4.41 -10.76 -0.04
N ALA A 65 -5.73 -10.61 -0.17
CA ALA A 65 -6.62 -11.72 -0.52
C ALA A 65 -6.26 -12.33 -1.88
N ALA A 66 -5.99 -11.51 -2.90
CA ALA A 66 -5.57 -12.00 -4.21
C ALA A 66 -4.22 -12.74 -4.17
N ALA A 67 -3.24 -12.24 -3.40
CA ALA A 67 -1.96 -12.91 -3.20
C ALA A 67 -2.12 -14.24 -2.45
N PHE A 68 -2.93 -14.27 -1.40
CA PHE A 68 -3.24 -15.49 -0.66
C PHE A 68 -3.83 -16.56 -1.58
N ARG A 69 -4.85 -16.21 -2.38
CA ARG A 69 -5.48 -17.12 -3.34
C ARG A 69 -4.51 -17.67 -4.38
N ALA A 70 -3.66 -16.82 -4.96
CA ALA A 70 -2.64 -17.26 -5.91
C ALA A 70 -1.68 -18.30 -5.29
N LEU A 71 -1.32 -18.14 -4.02
CA LEU A 71 -0.46 -19.10 -3.31
C LEU A 71 -1.20 -20.40 -2.94
N VAL A 72 -2.50 -20.34 -2.64
CA VAL A 72 -3.33 -21.53 -2.41
C VAL A 72 -3.49 -22.33 -3.70
N GLU A 73 -3.83 -21.67 -4.80
CA GLU A 73 -3.98 -22.30 -6.12
C GLU A 73 -2.67 -22.94 -6.61
N ALA A 74 -1.53 -22.29 -6.32
CA ALA A 74 -0.20 -22.84 -6.59
C ALA A 74 0.25 -23.93 -5.59
N GLY A 75 -0.57 -24.30 -4.60
CA GLY A 75 -0.24 -25.31 -3.59
C GLY A 75 0.87 -24.90 -2.61
N ARG A 76 1.15 -23.60 -2.47
CA ARG A 76 2.16 -23.06 -1.53
C ARG A 76 1.60 -22.77 -0.15
N ILE A 77 0.28 -22.59 -0.05
CA ILE A 77 -0.44 -22.42 1.22
C ILE A 77 -1.56 -23.45 1.28
N VAL A 78 -1.68 -24.10 2.42
CA VAL A 78 -2.88 -24.86 2.79
C VAL A 78 -3.59 -24.06 3.89
N PRO A 79 -4.76 -23.46 3.61
CA PRO A 79 -5.51 -22.69 4.60
C PRO A 79 -5.92 -23.55 5.79
N ASP A 80 -5.85 -22.99 6.99
CA ASP A 80 -6.56 -23.55 8.14
C ASP A 80 -8.06 -23.19 8.09
N ALA A 81 -8.87 -23.77 8.98
CA ALA A 81 -10.32 -23.55 9.00
C ALA A 81 -10.73 -22.07 9.17
N ARG A 82 -9.87 -21.24 9.78
CA ARG A 82 -10.13 -19.80 9.93
C ARG A 82 -9.78 -19.06 8.65
N ALA A 83 -8.72 -19.47 7.95
CA ALA A 83 -8.22 -18.84 6.74
C ALA A 83 -8.93 -19.32 5.46
N ASP A 84 -9.59 -20.47 5.49
CA ASP A 84 -10.25 -21.09 4.34
C ASP A 84 -11.34 -20.20 3.69
N ARG A 85 -11.98 -19.34 4.48
CA ARG A 85 -12.92 -18.33 3.98
C ARG A 85 -12.30 -17.31 3.01
N TYR A 86 -10.97 -17.22 2.95
CA TYR A 86 -10.24 -16.29 2.08
C TYR A 86 -9.68 -16.95 0.81
N SER A 87 -9.78 -18.29 0.68
CA SER A 87 -9.29 -19.03 -0.50
C SER A 87 -10.26 -19.05 -1.68
N LEU A 88 -11.48 -18.52 -1.50
CA LEU A 88 -12.57 -18.53 -2.49
C LEU A 88 -12.44 -17.45 -3.59
#